data_AF-A0A9Q0ZSZ3-F1
#
_entry.id   AF-A0A9Q0ZSZ3-F1
#
_cell.length_a   1.000
_cell.length_b   1.000
_cell.length_c   1.000
_cell.angle_alpha   90.00
_cell.angle_beta   90.00
_cell.angle_gamma   90.00
#
_symmetry.space_group_name_H-M   'P 1'
#
loop_
_entity.id
_entity.type
_entity.pdbx_description
1 polymer ?
#
loop_
_entity_poly.entity_id
_entity_poly.type
_entity_poly.pdbx_seq_one_letter_code
_entity_poly.pdbx_strand_id
1 'polypeptide(L)'
;MADKASRGLVIYGDGLASFINPSHAHLHSLASKAFCGFLSLPNAPPSESEEERIVREFAYLLDACEAYQNVNSQNTSIPTISERFMGMKAAIITNNPGLKSFGGKLGLTVFSFNDINGNGFSLSGSSTDFVTSELLKLLGFQEGKTLETSQFDLVFVHVGAGERVNGEGQKTIAIDVEYIDALVDGIMRIAQPGSEIGSRLHLSLVMSFGYVTEGDGRDLSILTSKDEMDPALSKLFPSSKLHYERRKTTK
;
A
#
# COMPACT_ATOMS: atom_id res chain seq x y z
N MET A 1 21.50 17.95 9.35
CA MET A 1 20.42 18.57 8.55
C MET A 1 20.24 17.69 7.32
N ALA A 2 19.04 17.16 7.07
CA ALA A 2 18.79 16.39 5.86
C ALA A 2 18.80 17.36 4.67
N ASP A 3 19.79 17.20 3.79
CA ASP A 3 20.06 18.02 2.62
C ASP A 3 19.10 17.75 1.45
N LYS A 4 18.46 16.56 1.42
CA LYS A 4 17.48 16.18 0.39
C LYS A 4 16.26 15.48 1.03
N ALA A 5 15.11 15.62 0.37
CA ALA A 5 13.83 15.11 0.87
C ALA A 5 13.76 13.58 0.83
N SER A 6 13.05 12.99 1.80
CA SER A 6 12.76 11.56 1.82
C SER A 6 11.65 11.19 0.83
N ARG A 7 11.57 9.89 0.50
CA ARG A 7 10.66 9.31 -0.49
C ARG A 7 10.02 8.05 0.06
N GLY A 8 8.74 7.84 -0.20
CA GLY A 8 7.98 6.68 0.28
C GLY A 8 7.77 5.62 -0.79
N LEU A 9 7.99 4.37 -0.44
CA LEU A 9 7.56 3.21 -1.22
C LEU A 9 6.68 2.33 -0.33
N VAL A 10 5.44 2.11 -0.75
CA VAL A 10 4.48 1.28 -0.03
C VAL A 10 4.12 0.09 -0.89
N ILE A 11 4.43 -1.11 -0.40
CA ILE A 11 4.02 -2.37 -1.03
C ILE A 11 2.77 -2.85 -0.30
N TYR A 12 1.67 -3.00 -1.02
CA TYR A 12 0.39 -3.46 -0.51
C TYR A 12 0.06 -4.82 -1.13
N GLY A 13 0.22 -5.88 -0.35
CA GLY A 13 -0.20 -7.24 -0.68
C GLY A 13 -1.63 -7.49 -0.21
N ASP A 14 -2.59 -7.38 -1.13
CA ASP A 14 -4.01 -7.57 -0.83
C ASP A 14 -4.38 -9.07 -0.81
N GLY A 15 -4.95 -9.54 0.31
CA GLY A 15 -5.29 -10.95 0.50
C GLY A 15 -4.10 -11.91 0.65
N LEU A 16 -2.89 -11.40 0.85
CA LEU A 16 -1.67 -12.20 0.84
C LEU A 16 -1.10 -12.54 2.23
N ALA A 17 -1.64 -11.96 3.30
CA ALA A 17 -1.10 -12.13 4.65
C ALA A 17 -1.11 -13.59 5.14
N SER A 18 -2.19 -14.33 4.87
CA SER A 18 -2.36 -15.73 5.28
C SER A 18 -1.43 -16.71 4.57
N PHE A 19 -0.79 -16.29 3.48
CA PHE A 19 0.10 -17.11 2.67
C PHE A 19 1.58 -16.95 3.05
N ILE A 20 1.89 -16.02 3.97
CA ILE A 20 3.25 -15.83 4.47
C ILE A 20 3.65 -17.06 5.30
N ASN A 21 4.76 -17.69 4.93
CA ASN A 21 5.31 -18.84 5.64
C ASN A 21 6.83 -18.65 5.89
N PRO A 22 7.49 -19.54 6.65
CA PRO A 22 8.91 -19.40 6.99
C PRO A 22 9.90 -19.34 5.81
N SER A 23 9.52 -19.76 4.60
CA SER A 23 10.39 -19.68 3.42
C SER A 23 10.57 -18.26 2.88
N HIS A 24 9.68 -17.32 3.23
CA HIS A 24 9.77 -15.92 2.82
C HIS A 24 10.77 -15.14 3.68
N ALA A 25 12.04 -15.52 3.55
CA ALA A 25 13.13 -15.04 4.41
C ALA A 25 13.31 -13.52 4.35
N HIS A 26 13.01 -12.88 3.22
CA HIS A 26 13.22 -11.44 3.05
C HIS A 26 12.09 -10.65 3.71
N LEU A 27 10.85 -11.14 3.67
CA LEU A 27 9.74 -10.60 4.46
C LEU A 27 10.04 -10.66 5.96
N HIS A 28 10.51 -11.81 6.47
CA HIS A 28 10.88 -11.96 7.87
C HIS A 28 12.09 -11.09 8.25
N SER A 29 13.08 -10.97 7.36
CA SER A 29 14.23 -10.08 7.53
C SER A 29 13.82 -8.62 7.61
N LEU A 30 12.89 -8.17 6.74
CA LEU A 30 12.33 -6.82 6.81
C LEU A 30 11.60 -6.62 8.14
N ALA A 31 10.71 -7.54 8.52
CA ALA A 31 9.96 -7.46 9.77
C ALA A 31 10.86 -7.39 11.01
N SER A 32 12.00 -8.08 11.00
CA SER A 32 12.99 -8.04 12.10
C SER A 32 13.72 -6.70 12.26
N LYS A 33 13.72 -5.86 11.21
CA LYS A 33 14.43 -4.57 11.17
C LYS A 33 13.47 -3.38 11.19
N ALA A 34 12.22 -3.60 10.79
CA ALA A 34 11.18 -2.57 10.68
C ALA A 34 10.31 -2.50 11.94
N PHE A 35 9.50 -1.45 12.03
CA PHE A 35 8.41 -1.37 13.01
C PHE A 35 7.21 -2.13 12.47
N CYS A 36 6.85 -3.23 13.11
CA CYS A 36 5.69 -4.04 12.75
C CYS A 36 4.48 -3.66 13.60
N GLY A 37 3.30 -3.63 12.99
CA GLY A 37 2.04 -3.37 13.66
C GLY A 37 0.87 -3.95 12.88
N PHE A 38 -0.29 -4.03 13.51
CA PHE A 38 -1.53 -4.45 12.87
C PHE A 38 -2.44 -3.24 12.66
N LEU A 39 -2.94 -3.07 11.44
CA LEU A 39 -3.96 -2.08 11.11
C LEU A 39 -5.32 -2.78 11.11
N SER A 40 -6.12 -2.55 12.15
CA SER A 40 -7.50 -3.00 12.18
C SER A 40 -8.36 -2.00 11.40
N LEU A 41 -9.08 -2.51 10.40
CA LEU A 41 -10.02 -1.72 9.61
C LEU A 41 -11.45 -1.86 10.18
N PRO A 42 -12.31 -0.85 9.99
CA PRO A 42 -13.71 -0.97 10.37
C PRO A 42 -14.40 -2.15 9.69
N ASN A 43 -15.41 -2.70 10.38
CA ASN A 43 -16.17 -3.84 9.89
C ASN A 43 -16.67 -3.60 8.46
N ALA A 44 -16.41 -4.57 7.58
CA ALA A 44 -16.88 -4.55 6.21
C ALA A 44 -18.42 -4.52 6.18
N PRO A 45 -19.03 -3.76 5.25
CA PRO A 45 -20.46 -3.86 4.99
C PRO A 45 -20.85 -5.31 4.64
N PRO A 46 -22.00 -5.84 5.13
CA PRO A 46 -22.38 -7.24 4.91
C PRO A 46 -22.52 -7.66 3.44
N SER A 47 -22.73 -6.70 2.54
CA SER A 47 -22.93 -6.91 1.11
C SER A 47 -21.75 -6.43 0.27
N GLU A 48 -20.60 -6.14 0.88
CA GLU A 48 -19.43 -5.63 0.19
C GLU A 48 -18.82 -6.71 -0.71
N SER A 49 -18.62 -6.36 -1.98
CA SER A 49 -17.89 -7.19 -2.94
C SER A 49 -16.38 -7.13 -2.69
N GLU A 50 -15.63 -8.08 -3.25
CA GLU A 50 -14.16 -8.05 -3.16
C GLU A 50 -13.56 -6.77 -3.75
N GLU A 51 -14.05 -6.31 -4.90
CA GLU A 51 -13.55 -5.06 -5.49
C GLU A 51 -13.81 -3.84 -4.60
N GLU A 52 -14.99 -3.78 -3.98
CA GLU A 52 -15.32 -2.72 -3.02
C GLU A 52 -14.46 -2.80 -1.75
N ARG A 53 -14.16 -4.01 -1.24
CA ARG A 53 -13.22 -4.24 -0.14
C ARG A 53 -11.86 -3.63 -0.48
N ILE A 54 -11.28 -4.01 -1.62
CA ILE A 54 -9.95 -3.55 -2.04
C ILE A 54 -9.87 -2.03 -2.07
N VAL A 55 -10.88 -1.38 -2.69
CA VAL A 55 -10.93 0.08 -2.77
C VAL A 55 -11.10 0.70 -1.38
N ARG A 56 -11.93 0.11 -0.51
CA ARG A 56 -12.14 0.58 0.86
C ARG A 56 -10.85 0.49 1.69
N GLU A 57 -10.20 -0.67 1.71
CA GLU A 57 -8.96 -0.89 2.47
C GLU A 57 -7.86 0.08 2.01
N PHE A 58 -7.72 0.24 0.70
CA PHE A 58 -6.78 1.20 0.13
C PHE A 58 -7.15 2.65 0.49
N ALA A 59 -8.44 3.00 0.54
CA ALA A 59 -8.89 4.30 1.00
C ALA A 59 -8.53 4.56 2.48
N TYR A 60 -8.56 3.53 3.35
CA TYR A 60 -8.07 3.65 4.72
C TYR A 60 -6.56 3.86 4.78
N LEU A 61 -5.80 3.13 3.95
CA LEU A 61 -4.34 3.29 3.86
C LEU A 61 -3.93 4.71 3.44
N LEU A 62 -4.73 5.37 2.60
CA LEU A 62 -4.49 6.73 2.11
C LEU A 62 -5.09 7.85 2.98
N ASP A 63 -5.79 7.51 4.07
CA ASP A 63 -6.62 8.47 4.83
C ASP A 63 -7.59 9.25 3.91
N ALA A 64 -8.21 8.50 2.97
CA ALA A 64 -9.10 9.00 1.93
C ALA A 64 -10.49 8.34 2.01
N CYS A 65 -10.94 7.94 3.20
CA CYS A 65 -12.21 7.24 3.40
C CYS A 65 -13.43 8.05 2.94
N GLU A 66 -13.38 9.37 3.02
CA GLU A 66 -14.42 10.26 2.49
C GLU A 66 -14.58 10.10 0.97
N ALA A 67 -13.50 9.79 0.24
CA ALA A 67 -13.54 9.55 -1.20
C ALA A 67 -14.32 8.27 -1.54
N TYR A 68 -14.19 7.25 -0.69
CA TYR A 68 -14.92 6.00 -0.81
C TYR A 68 -16.42 6.19 -0.48
N GLN A 69 -16.73 6.94 0.59
CA GLN A 69 -18.12 7.19 0.99
C GLN A 69 -18.87 8.11 0.01
N ASN A 70 -18.16 9.04 -0.65
CA ASN A 70 -18.74 10.01 -1.58
C ASN A 70 -19.08 9.44 -2.96
N VAL A 71 -18.89 8.15 -3.22
CA VAL A 71 -19.31 7.52 -4.49
C VAL A 71 -20.82 7.68 -4.74
N ASN A 72 -21.62 7.87 -3.68
CA ASN A 72 -23.07 8.09 -3.76
C ASN A 72 -23.52 9.56 -3.65
N SER A 73 -22.62 10.51 -3.34
CA SER A 73 -22.98 11.91 -3.11
C SER A 73 -22.36 12.81 -4.18
N GLN A 74 -23.16 13.21 -5.16
CA GLN A 74 -22.74 13.93 -6.38
C GLN A 74 -22.15 15.35 -6.16
N ASN A 75 -21.96 15.82 -4.93
CA ASN A 75 -21.83 17.26 -4.63
C ASN A 75 -20.57 17.71 -3.90
N THR A 76 -19.57 16.85 -3.69
CA THR A 76 -18.30 17.25 -3.05
C THR A 76 -17.10 16.79 -3.85
N SER A 77 -16.26 17.74 -4.29
CA SER A 77 -14.97 17.42 -4.92
C SER A 77 -14.11 16.65 -3.92
N ILE A 78 -13.71 15.44 -4.28
CA ILE A 78 -12.78 14.64 -3.48
C ILE A 78 -11.41 15.32 -3.54
N PRO A 79 -10.83 15.76 -2.41
CA PRO A 79 -9.51 16.36 -2.45
C PRO A 79 -8.48 15.30 -2.82
N THR A 80 -7.64 15.67 -3.77
CA THR A 80 -6.53 14.88 -4.29
C THR A 80 -5.44 14.70 -3.23
N ILE A 81 -4.55 13.73 -3.43
CA ILE A 81 -3.40 13.49 -2.55
C ILE A 81 -2.49 14.71 -2.48
N SER A 82 -2.31 15.43 -3.59
CA SER A 82 -1.51 16.66 -3.58
C SER A 82 -2.17 17.76 -2.75
N GLU A 83 -3.50 17.91 -2.81
CA GLU A 83 -4.23 18.88 -1.98
C GLU A 83 -4.19 18.52 -0.49
N ARG A 84 -4.28 17.22 -0.16
CA ARG A 84 -4.22 16.72 1.23
C ARG A 84 -2.82 16.87 1.83
N PHE A 85 -1.79 16.58 1.03
CA PHE A 85 -0.41 16.43 1.51
C PHE A 85 0.53 17.47 0.89
N MET A 86 0.12 18.75 0.91
CA MET A 86 0.98 19.90 0.60
C MET A 86 1.75 19.80 -0.74
N GLY A 87 1.09 19.33 -1.79
CA GLY A 87 1.65 19.19 -3.13
C GLY A 87 2.35 17.84 -3.39
N MET A 88 2.21 16.85 -2.50
CA MET A 88 2.82 15.53 -2.66
C MET A 88 2.42 14.90 -4.00
N LYS A 89 3.44 14.48 -4.76
CA LYS A 89 3.24 13.75 -6.02
C LYS A 89 3.25 12.26 -5.72
N ALA A 90 2.16 11.58 -6.02
CA ALA A 90 2.03 10.16 -5.73
C ALA A 90 1.59 9.34 -6.94
N ALA A 91 2.02 8.08 -6.98
CA ALA A 91 1.65 7.13 -8.00
C ALA A 91 1.19 5.81 -7.40
N ILE A 92 0.37 5.06 -8.15
CA ILE A 92 -0.04 3.70 -7.84
C ILE A 92 0.24 2.79 -9.03
N ILE A 93 0.75 1.61 -8.73
CA ILE A 93 1.05 0.55 -9.69
C ILE A 93 0.11 -0.59 -9.36
N THR A 94 -0.84 -0.87 -10.25
CA THR A 94 -1.88 -1.86 -10.00
C THR A 94 -2.47 -2.41 -11.29
N ASN A 95 -2.88 -3.67 -11.28
CA ASN A 95 -3.70 -4.25 -12.33
C ASN A 95 -5.21 -4.19 -11.99
N ASN A 96 -5.56 -3.92 -10.74
CA ASN A 96 -6.94 -3.90 -10.26
C ASN A 96 -7.72 -2.70 -10.83
N PRO A 97 -8.82 -2.90 -11.58
CA PRO A 97 -9.55 -1.82 -12.23
C PRO A 97 -10.19 -0.83 -11.25
N GLY A 98 -10.74 -1.32 -10.13
CA GLY A 98 -11.26 -0.50 -9.04
C GLY A 98 -10.22 0.47 -8.49
N LEU A 99 -9.00 -0.02 -8.20
CA LEU A 99 -7.90 0.82 -7.74
C LEU A 99 -7.39 1.79 -8.81
N LYS A 100 -7.41 1.42 -10.10
CA LYS A 100 -7.08 2.36 -11.20
C LYS A 100 -8.06 3.54 -11.21
N SER A 101 -9.36 3.25 -11.17
CA SER A 101 -10.41 4.26 -11.16
C SER A 101 -10.33 5.13 -9.90
N PHE A 102 -10.20 4.52 -8.73
CA PHE A 102 -10.14 5.22 -7.46
C PHE A 102 -8.86 6.05 -7.30
N GLY A 103 -7.70 5.50 -7.66
CA GLY A 103 -6.43 6.23 -7.63
C GLY A 103 -6.45 7.45 -8.55
N GLY A 104 -7.02 7.32 -9.75
CA GLY A 104 -7.22 8.46 -10.65
C GLY A 104 -8.10 9.57 -10.05
N LYS A 105 -9.18 9.21 -9.34
CA LYS A 105 -10.02 10.18 -8.61
C LYS A 105 -9.28 10.90 -7.49
N LEU A 106 -8.30 10.24 -6.87
CA LEU A 106 -7.43 10.82 -5.83
C LEU A 106 -6.24 11.61 -6.40
N GLY A 107 -6.13 11.74 -7.73
CA GLY A 107 -5.00 12.43 -8.37
C GLY A 107 -3.69 11.65 -8.32
N LEU A 108 -3.73 10.34 -8.11
CA LEU A 108 -2.56 9.48 -8.27
C LEU A 108 -2.28 9.26 -9.76
N THR A 109 -1.00 9.26 -10.14
CA THR A 109 -0.61 8.71 -11.44
C THR A 109 -0.71 7.19 -11.39
N VAL A 110 -1.51 6.61 -12.28
CA VAL A 110 -1.78 5.17 -12.31
C VAL A 110 -0.94 4.49 -13.38
N PHE A 111 -0.21 3.44 -12.99
CA PHE A 111 0.54 2.57 -13.88
C PHE A 111 0.02 1.13 -13.78
N SER A 112 0.07 0.40 -14.88
CA SER A 112 -0.03 -1.06 -14.88
C SER A 112 1.36 -1.66 -14.75
N PHE A 113 1.46 -2.92 -14.31
CA PHE A 113 2.77 -3.59 -14.23
C PHE A 113 3.49 -3.67 -15.58
N ASN A 114 2.74 -3.79 -16.68
CA ASN A 114 3.28 -3.79 -18.04
C ASN A 114 3.96 -2.47 -18.42
N ASP A 115 3.54 -1.35 -17.82
CA ASP A 115 4.11 -0.03 -18.11
C ASP A 115 5.53 0.11 -17.52
N ILE A 116 5.83 -0.69 -16.50
CA ILE A 116 7.10 -0.66 -15.76
C ILE A 116 8.05 -1.75 -16.27
N ASN A 117 7.52 -2.87 -16.77
CA ASN A 117 8.32 -4.03 -17.18
C ASN A 117 9.12 -3.84 -18.49
N GLY A 118 9.05 -2.68 -19.14
CA GLY A 118 9.62 -2.48 -20.47
C GLY A 118 8.84 -3.29 -21.52
N ASN A 119 8.94 -2.88 -22.77
CA ASN A 119 7.99 -3.24 -23.84
C ASN A 119 8.11 -4.69 -24.38
N GLY A 120 8.38 -5.68 -23.54
CA GLY A 120 8.24 -7.07 -23.93
C GLY A 120 9.00 -8.03 -23.06
N PHE A 121 8.39 -8.50 -21.97
CA PHE A 121 8.48 -9.90 -21.52
C PHE A 121 7.24 -10.18 -20.67
N SER A 122 6.62 -11.33 -20.91
CA SER A 122 5.52 -11.84 -20.09
C SER A 122 5.93 -11.88 -18.61
N LEU A 123 4.94 -11.79 -17.72
CA LEU A 123 5.05 -11.94 -16.26
C LEU A 123 5.79 -13.22 -15.77
N SER A 124 6.17 -14.10 -16.70
CA SER A 124 6.96 -15.29 -16.47
C SER A 124 8.48 -15.07 -16.47
N GLY A 125 9.01 -13.84 -16.61
CA GLY A 125 10.47 -13.66 -16.73
C GLY A 125 11.09 -12.28 -16.51
N SER A 126 10.34 -11.23 -16.10
CA SER A 126 10.98 -9.95 -15.74
C SER A 126 11.76 -10.12 -14.43
N SER A 127 13.07 -9.86 -14.41
CA SER A 127 13.85 -9.93 -13.18
C SER A 127 13.33 -8.90 -12.17
N THR A 128 13.11 -9.31 -10.94
CA THR A 128 12.66 -8.41 -9.87
C THR A 128 13.63 -7.25 -9.65
N ASP A 129 14.90 -7.43 -10.00
CA ASP A 129 15.92 -6.38 -10.01
C ASP A 129 15.57 -5.22 -10.95
N PHE A 130 15.05 -5.51 -12.15
CA PHE A 130 14.66 -4.46 -13.11
C PHE A 130 13.46 -3.66 -12.58
N VAL A 131 12.44 -4.35 -12.08
CA VAL A 131 11.26 -3.69 -11.49
C VAL A 131 11.67 -2.84 -10.30
N THR A 132 12.54 -3.36 -9.43
CA THR A 132 13.09 -2.60 -8.30
C THR A 132 13.79 -1.33 -8.78
N SER A 133 14.64 -1.42 -9.81
CA SER A 133 15.34 -0.26 -10.36
C SER A 133 14.38 0.79 -10.92
N GLU A 134 13.35 0.39 -11.67
CA GLU A 134 12.38 1.34 -12.21
C GLU A 134 11.50 1.97 -11.10
N LEU A 135 11.09 1.21 -10.08
CA LEU A 135 10.39 1.75 -8.90
C LEU A 135 11.22 2.81 -8.18
N LEU A 136 12.49 2.52 -7.94
CA LEU A 136 13.40 3.44 -7.27
C LEU A 136 13.66 4.69 -8.12
N LYS A 137 13.73 4.54 -9.45
CA LYS A 137 13.87 5.65 -10.39
C LYS A 137 12.66 6.58 -10.41
N LEU A 138 11.44 6.06 -10.29
CA LEU A 138 10.22 6.88 -10.11
C LEU A 138 10.32 7.80 -8.87
N LEU A 139 10.98 7.31 -7.82
CA LEU A 139 11.27 8.05 -6.59
C LEU A 139 12.52 8.93 -6.67
N GLY A 140 13.21 8.97 -7.82
CA GLY A 140 14.42 9.77 -8.02
C GLY A 140 15.69 9.12 -7.47
N PHE A 141 15.71 7.80 -7.29
CA PHE A 141 16.92 7.05 -6.96
C PHE A 141 17.46 6.35 -8.22
N GLN A 142 18.70 6.67 -8.59
CA GLN A 142 19.33 6.10 -9.78
C GLN A 142 20.82 5.86 -9.52
N GLU A 143 21.34 4.70 -9.90
CA GLU A 143 22.77 4.33 -9.77
C GLU A 143 23.32 4.53 -8.35
N GLY A 144 22.52 4.24 -7.32
CA GLY A 144 22.93 4.38 -5.92
C GLY A 144 22.87 5.81 -5.36
N LYS A 145 22.47 6.80 -6.15
CA LYS A 145 22.38 8.21 -5.75
C LYS A 145 20.94 8.70 -5.66
N THR A 146 20.72 9.78 -4.90
CA THR A 146 19.44 10.50 -4.88
C THR A 146 19.51 11.72 -5.78
N LEU A 147 18.64 11.79 -6.78
CA LEU A 147 18.45 12.96 -7.62
C LEU A 147 17.80 14.10 -6.82
N GLU A 148 18.09 15.35 -7.20
CA GLU A 148 17.46 16.51 -6.54
C GLU A 148 15.96 16.57 -6.78
N THR A 149 15.53 16.14 -7.97
CA THR A 149 14.12 16.06 -8.36
C THR A 149 13.72 14.62 -8.59
N SER A 150 12.60 14.20 -8.00
CA SER A 150 11.93 12.93 -8.30
C SER A 150 10.68 13.17 -9.12
N GLN A 151 10.22 12.16 -9.84
CA GLN A 151 8.90 12.21 -10.48
C GLN A 151 7.82 12.18 -9.40
N PHE A 152 7.97 11.26 -8.45
CA PHE A 152 7.04 11.06 -7.33
C PHE A 152 7.76 11.14 -5.98
N ASP A 153 7.02 11.57 -4.96
CA ASP A 153 7.43 11.56 -3.56
C ASP A 153 6.98 10.26 -2.87
N LEU A 154 5.91 9.65 -3.37
CA LEU A 154 5.30 8.43 -2.82
C LEU A 154 4.83 7.51 -3.95
N VAL A 155 5.21 6.22 -3.89
CA VAL A 155 4.77 5.21 -4.85
C VAL A 155 4.12 4.06 -4.09
N PHE A 156 2.92 3.67 -4.51
CA PHE A 156 2.22 2.48 -4.06
C PHE A 156 2.36 1.36 -5.09
N VAL A 157 2.66 0.16 -4.63
CA VAL A 157 2.68 -1.07 -5.44
C VAL A 157 1.61 -2.00 -4.87
N HIS A 158 0.55 -2.24 -5.63
CA HIS A 158 -0.51 -3.17 -5.27
C HIS A 158 -0.27 -4.54 -5.91
N VAL A 159 -0.35 -5.60 -5.11
CA VAL A 159 -0.33 -6.98 -5.58
C VAL A 159 -1.49 -7.72 -4.91
N GLY A 160 -2.56 -8.01 -5.66
CA GLY A 160 -3.68 -8.81 -5.17
C GLY A 160 -3.45 -10.30 -5.38
N ALA A 161 -4.02 -11.12 -4.48
CA ALA A 161 -3.97 -12.58 -4.55
C ALA A 161 -4.59 -13.10 -5.86
N GLY A 162 -3.77 -13.74 -6.70
CA GLY A 162 -4.19 -14.31 -7.97
C GLY A 162 -4.32 -13.30 -9.11
N GLU A 163 -3.99 -12.02 -8.92
CA GLU A 163 -4.14 -10.98 -9.94
C GLU A 163 -3.08 -11.01 -11.05
N ARG A 164 -1.94 -11.70 -10.83
CA ARG A 164 -0.77 -11.62 -11.74
C ARG A 164 -0.70 -12.72 -12.80
N VAL A 165 -1.49 -13.79 -12.68
CA VAL A 165 -1.44 -14.94 -13.60
C VAL A 165 -2.85 -15.36 -13.99
N ASN A 166 -3.10 -15.58 -15.30
CA ASN A 166 -4.37 -16.07 -15.84
C ASN A 166 -4.63 -17.57 -15.51
N GLY A 167 -4.32 -18.02 -14.29
CA GLY A 167 -4.47 -19.40 -13.85
C GLY A 167 -5.35 -19.49 -12.59
N GLU A 168 -6.02 -20.61 -12.41
CA GLU A 168 -6.87 -20.84 -11.24
C GLU A 168 -6.07 -21.50 -10.10
N GLY A 169 -6.26 -21.00 -8.87
CA GLY A 169 -5.96 -21.73 -7.63
C GLY A 169 -4.77 -21.24 -6.79
N GLN A 170 -4.52 -21.94 -5.68
CA GLN A 170 -3.52 -21.62 -4.65
C GLN A 170 -2.07 -21.43 -5.17
N LYS A 171 -1.76 -21.99 -6.34
CA LYS A 171 -0.47 -21.86 -7.02
C LYS A 171 -0.21 -20.44 -7.52
N THR A 172 -1.23 -19.68 -7.95
CA THR A 172 -1.05 -18.29 -8.39
C THR A 172 -0.79 -17.37 -7.20
N ILE A 173 -1.45 -17.61 -6.08
CA ILE A 173 -1.27 -16.84 -4.86
C ILE A 173 0.15 -17.03 -4.26
N ALA A 174 0.69 -18.26 -4.31
CA ALA A 174 2.07 -18.51 -3.90
C ALA A 174 3.08 -17.68 -4.73
N ILE A 175 2.86 -17.57 -6.04
CA ILE A 175 3.70 -16.77 -6.95
C ILE A 175 3.65 -15.29 -6.58
N ASP A 176 2.51 -14.78 -6.10
CA ASP A 176 2.37 -13.38 -5.70
C ASP A 176 3.15 -13.06 -4.42
N VAL A 177 3.11 -13.95 -3.41
CA VAL A 177 3.91 -13.76 -2.19
C VAL A 177 5.40 -13.91 -2.46
N GLU A 178 5.80 -14.91 -3.25
CA GLU A 178 7.19 -15.09 -3.69
C GLU A 178 7.70 -13.86 -4.43
N TYR A 179 6.86 -13.23 -5.25
CA TYR A 179 7.21 -11.99 -5.92
C TYR A 179 7.41 -10.82 -4.96
N ILE A 180 6.53 -10.64 -3.96
CA ILE A 180 6.72 -9.59 -2.94
C ILE A 180 8.00 -9.86 -2.15
N ASP A 181 8.26 -11.10 -1.74
CA ASP A 181 9.49 -11.47 -1.02
C ASP A 181 10.75 -11.13 -1.84
N ALA A 182 10.77 -11.49 -3.13
CA ALA A 182 11.85 -11.12 -4.04
C ALA A 182 11.97 -9.60 -4.27
N LEU A 183 10.84 -8.87 -4.28
CA LEU A 183 10.83 -7.42 -4.44
C LEU A 183 11.42 -6.73 -3.21
N VAL A 184 11.03 -7.20 -2.03
CA VAL A 184 11.60 -6.76 -0.76
C VAL A 184 13.11 -7.03 -0.72
N ASP A 185 13.57 -8.20 -1.15
CA ASP A 185 15.01 -8.48 -1.27
C ASP A 185 15.73 -7.47 -2.17
N GLY A 186 15.23 -7.25 -3.39
CA GLY A 186 15.82 -6.32 -4.34
C GLY A 186 15.94 -4.90 -3.75
N ILE A 187 14.88 -4.41 -3.10
CA ILE A 187 14.89 -3.09 -2.46
C ILE A 187 15.89 -3.05 -1.32
N MET A 188 15.89 -4.05 -0.44
CA MET A 188 16.80 -4.09 0.73
C MET A 188 18.28 -4.20 0.32
N ARG A 189 18.59 -4.86 -0.80
CA ARG A 189 19.95 -4.94 -1.34
C ARG A 189 20.47 -3.58 -1.81
N ILE A 190 19.60 -2.72 -2.36
CA ILE A 190 19.96 -1.39 -2.86
C ILE A 190 19.93 -0.36 -1.72
N ALA A 191 18.89 -0.40 -0.89
CA ALA A 191 18.66 0.52 0.22
C ALA A 191 19.28 0.04 1.54
N GLN A 192 20.55 -0.39 1.50
CA GLN A 192 21.24 -0.84 2.71
C GLN A 192 21.34 0.27 3.76
N PRO A 193 21.32 -0.08 5.07
CA PRO A 193 21.56 0.89 6.14
C PRO A 193 22.86 1.68 5.91
N GLY A 194 22.77 3.00 5.96
CA GLY A 194 23.91 3.90 5.72
C GLY A 194 24.19 4.21 4.24
N SER A 195 23.49 3.59 3.28
CA SER A 195 23.55 4.01 1.88
C SER A 195 22.79 5.32 1.65
N GLU A 196 23.13 6.04 0.58
CA GLU A 196 22.45 7.30 0.25
C GLU A 196 20.94 7.06 0.05
N ILE A 197 20.57 5.98 -0.66
CA ILE A 197 19.18 5.57 -0.86
C ILE A 197 18.53 5.16 0.46
N GLY A 198 19.18 4.29 1.24
CA GLY A 198 18.63 3.78 2.50
C GLY A 198 18.36 4.88 3.54
N SER A 199 19.13 5.98 3.50
CA SER A 199 18.90 7.14 4.38
C SER A 199 17.67 7.98 4.02
N ARG A 200 17.07 7.75 2.83
CA ARG A 200 16.01 8.59 2.27
C ARG A 200 14.79 7.83 1.80
N LEU A 201 14.87 6.52 1.66
CA LEU A 201 13.74 5.67 1.32
C LEU A 201 13.01 5.22 2.59
N HIS A 202 11.73 5.56 2.69
CA HIS A 202 10.80 4.98 3.65
C HIS A 202 10.07 3.83 2.97
N LEU A 203 10.45 2.59 3.30
CA LEU A 203 9.77 1.39 2.84
C LEU A 203 8.69 0.97 3.83
N SER A 204 7.47 0.77 3.36
CA SER A 204 6.38 0.16 4.14
C SER A 204 5.83 -1.05 3.41
N LEU A 205 5.62 -2.13 4.14
CA LEU A 205 4.97 -3.34 3.64
C LEU A 205 3.66 -3.53 4.39
N VAL A 206 2.55 -3.59 3.66
CA VAL A 206 1.21 -3.79 4.20
C VAL A 206 0.66 -5.07 3.58
N MET A 207 0.30 -6.04 4.42
CA MET A 207 -0.25 -7.33 3.99
C MET A 207 -1.66 -7.46 4.56
N SER A 208 -2.67 -7.54 3.68
CA SER A 208 -4.06 -7.75 4.09
C SER A 208 -4.41 -9.23 4.10
N PHE A 209 -5.34 -9.61 4.98
CA PHE A 209 -5.93 -10.95 5.01
C PHE A 209 -7.00 -11.14 3.93
N GLY A 210 -7.46 -10.06 3.28
CA GLY A 210 -8.50 -10.12 2.27
C GLY A 210 -9.82 -10.65 2.83
N TYR A 211 -10.56 -11.40 2.02
CA TYR A 211 -11.83 -11.99 2.44
C TYR A 211 -11.57 -13.25 3.28
N VAL A 212 -11.89 -13.20 4.57
CA VAL A 212 -11.78 -14.35 5.48
C VAL A 212 -13.10 -15.11 5.44
N THR A 213 -13.10 -16.35 4.93
CA THR A 213 -14.29 -17.21 4.96
C THR A 213 -14.39 -17.94 6.31
N GLU A 214 -15.59 -18.31 6.75
CA GLU A 214 -15.80 -19.04 8.03
C GLU A 214 -15.05 -20.39 8.12
N GLY A 215 -14.51 -20.89 7.01
CA GLY A 215 -13.71 -22.11 6.94
C GLY A 215 -12.20 -21.89 7.08
N ASP A 216 -11.72 -20.65 6.98
CA ASP A 216 -10.32 -20.32 7.19
C ASP A 216 -10.01 -20.40 8.69
N GLY A 217 -9.01 -21.20 9.05
CA GLY A 217 -8.77 -21.72 10.39
C GLY A 217 -8.96 -20.71 11.54
N ARG A 218 -9.60 -21.19 12.61
CA ARG A 218 -9.85 -20.48 13.89
C ARG A 218 -8.59 -19.91 14.57
N ASP A 219 -7.41 -20.19 14.03
CA ASP A 219 -6.09 -19.77 14.51
C ASP A 219 -5.80 -18.28 14.26
N LEU A 220 -6.58 -17.60 13.41
CA LEU A 220 -6.46 -16.16 13.14
C LEU A 220 -7.45 -15.29 13.92
N SER A 221 -8.25 -15.89 14.82
CA SER A 221 -9.16 -15.14 15.68
C SER A 221 -8.37 -14.36 16.74
N ILE A 222 -8.05 -13.10 16.44
CA ILE A 222 -7.80 -12.12 17.50
C ILE A 222 -9.11 -12.08 18.29
N LEU A 223 -9.07 -12.55 19.54
CA LEU A 223 -10.21 -12.62 20.46
C LEU A 223 -10.92 -11.27 20.54
N THR A 224 -11.89 -11.02 19.66
CA THR A 224 -13.00 -10.14 19.99
C THR A 224 -13.84 -10.98 20.93
N SER A 225 -13.58 -10.86 22.25
CA SER A 225 -14.59 -11.27 23.21
C SER A 225 -15.87 -10.59 22.75
N LYS A 226 -16.93 -11.37 22.67
CA LYS A 226 -18.28 -10.91 22.36
C LYS A 226 -18.81 -10.17 23.60
N ASP A 227 -18.03 -9.24 24.12
CA ASP A 227 -18.46 -8.35 25.18
C ASP A 227 -19.24 -7.23 24.52
N GLU A 228 -20.41 -6.95 25.09
CA GLU A 228 -21.20 -5.77 24.80
C GLU A 228 -20.27 -4.56 24.70
N MET A 229 -20.06 -4.07 23.47
CA MET A 229 -19.33 -2.84 23.23
C MET A 229 -20.09 -1.72 23.95
N ASP A 230 -19.50 -1.22 25.03
CA ASP A 230 -20.00 -0.04 25.71
C ASP A 230 -20.15 1.09 24.67
N PRO A 231 -21.35 1.65 24.47
CA PRO A 231 -21.58 2.72 23.52
C PRO A 231 -20.69 3.95 23.78
N ALA A 232 -20.09 4.10 24.97
CA ALA A 232 -19.07 5.11 25.24
C ALA A 232 -17.71 4.82 24.55
N LEU A 233 -17.32 3.55 24.40
CA LEU A 233 -16.07 3.15 23.75
C LEU A 233 -16.16 3.21 22.22
N SER A 234 -17.38 3.17 21.66
CA SER A 234 -17.62 3.44 20.23
C SER A 234 -17.23 4.88 19.82
N LYS A 235 -17.07 5.80 20.78
CA LYS A 235 -16.55 7.16 20.55
C LYS A 235 -15.02 7.24 20.58
N LEU A 236 -14.34 6.17 20.99
CA LEU A 236 -12.87 6.09 21.06
C LEU A 236 -12.24 5.50 19.80
N PHE A 237 -13.02 5.12 18.79
CA PHE A 237 -12.46 4.90 17.46
C PHE A 237 -11.71 6.17 17.06
N PRO A 238 -10.42 6.10 16.71
CA PRO A 238 -9.66 7.27 16.32
C PRO A 238 -10.31 7.88 15.08
N SER A 239 -11.14 8.90 15.26
CA SER A 239 -11.47 9.79 14.15
C SER A 239 -10.24 10.65 13.95
N SER A 240 -9.52 10.47 12.85
CA SER A 240 -8.42 11.32 12.38
C SER A 240 -8.95 12.73 12.02
N LYS A 241 -9.63 13.41 12.94
CA LYS A 241 -9.95 14.82 12.85
C LYS A 241 -8.82 15.59 13.52
N LEU A 242 -7.74 15.84 12.79
CA LEU A 242 -6.81 16.89 13.14
C LEU A 242 -7.56 18.23 13.03
N HIS A 243 -8.06 18.74 14.15
CA HIS A 243 -8.69 20.05 14.20
C HIS A 243 -7.58 21.11 14.24
N TYR A 244 -7.30 21.74 13.10
CA TYR A 244 -6.36 22.85 13.02
C TYR A 244 -7.03 24.13 13.53
N GLU A 245 -6.84 24.44 14.81
CA GLU A 245 -7.33 25.70 15.40
C GLU A 245 -6.38 26.84 15.04
N ARG A 246 -6.74 27.61 14.00
CA ARG A 246 -5.98 28.80 13.58
C ARG A 246 -6.25 29.94 14.57
N ARG A 247 -5.37 30.14 15.56
CA ARG A 247 -5.41 31.34 16.43
C ARG A 247 -5.23 32.60 15.56
N LYS A 248 -6.31 33.36 15.38
CA LYS A 248 -6.24 34.73 14.87
C LYS A 248 -5.62 35.60 15.96
N THR A 249 -4.39 36.08 15.72
CA THR A 249 -3.84 37.23 16.46
C THR A 249 -4.57 38.48 15.98
N THR A 250 -5.32 39.10 16.89
CA THR A 250 -5.85 40.46 16.70
C THR A 250 -4.75 41.43 17.14
N LYS A 251 -4.49 42.44 16.31
CA LYS A 251 -3.65 43.60 16.65
C LYS A 251 -4.37 44.49 17.66
#